data_AF-A0A4Y8SQ91-F1
#
_entry.id   AF-A0A4Y8SQ91-F1
#
_cell.length_a   1.000
_cell.length_b   1.000
_cell.length_c   1.000
_cell.angle_alpha   90.00
_cell.angle_beta   90.00
_cell.angle_gamma   90.00
#
_symmetry.space_group_name_H-M   'P 1'
#
loop_
_entity.id
_entity.type
_entity.pdbx_description
1 polymer ?
#
loop_
_entity_poly.entity_id
_entity_poly.type
_entity_poly.pdbx_seq_one_letter_code
_entity_poly.pdbx_strand_id
1 'polypeptide(L)'
;MPLHFNPELIIGELLGEKAYKGIDPSSNNFECPFIKSRCTKRSTNLPNEPYPVCSIWRKGDGNADPKQDLIFVCPKRFYAVDFLTDVIDHCWPGEKPKNARFAPEVKMADFGNVDFVIADVQDDGEVGNFLSVELQAIDITGSVFKAYQALREGKDLDRSPTFGLNWDNVYKRYVTQLIRKGYFHHHWKSKIVAVIPDQVYKYITSRADFMRSTDVKNNPQINIIFMTYRLEIDPNHSGKYKPTLVTVEGTSHSSLQHAIMYKDAPLKEAFFAQIKKSLVRAVDLAGLIKLGEIPLDTGISEGNNDN
;
A
#
# COMPACT_ATOMS: atom_id res chain seq x y z
N MET A 1 21.75 -29.16 -13.72
CA MET A 1 20.67 -28.51 -14.49
C MET A 1 20.51 -27.09 -13.97
N PRO A 2 20.30 -26.07 -14.82
CA PRO A 2 19.89 -24.77 -14.32
C PRO A 2 18.54 -24.95 -13.60
N LEU A 3 18.43 -24.43 -12.37
CA LEU A 3 17.17 -24.42 -11.64
C LEU A 3 16.25 -23.41 -12.30
N HIS A 4 15.31 -23.91 -13.11
CA HIS A 4 14.23 -23.11 -13.65
C HIS A 4 13.28 -22.72 -12.52
N PHE A 5 12.87 -21.44 -12.49
CA PHE A 5 12.02 -20.87 -11.45
C PHE A 5 10.63 -20.57 -12.02
N ASN A 6 9.58 -21.09 -11.38
CA ASN A 6 8.20 -20.90 -11.80
C ASN A 6 7.68 -19.48 -11.49
N PRO A 7 7.37 -18.63 -12.49
CA PRO A 7 6.88 -17.28 -12.24
C PRO A 7 5.50 -17.20 -11.56
N GLU A 8 4.71 -18.28 -11.58
CA GLU A 8 3.42 -18.40 -10.87
C GLU A 8 3.59 -18.39 -9.34
N LEU A 9 4.81 -18.65 -8.84
CA LEU A 9 5.16 -18.54 -7.42
C LEU A 9 5.52 -17.11 -7.00
N ILE A 10 5.45 -16.14 -7.92
CA ILE A 10 5.76 -14.72 -7.66
C ILE A 10 4.52 -13.86 -7.86
N ILE A 11 3.91 -13.94 -9.03
CA ILE A 11 2.71 -13.17 -9.34
C ILE A 11 1.52 -14.03 -8.96
N GLY A 12 0.66 -13.51 -8.09
CA GLY A 12 -0.54 -14.22 -7.66
C GLY A 12 -1.71 -14.00 -8.59
N GLU A 13 -1.96 -12.74 -8.97
CA GLU A 13 -3.05 -12.37 -9.87
C GLU A 13 -2.64 -11.38 -10.95
N LEU A 14 -3.19 -11.59 -12.15
CA LEU A 14 -3.21 -10.64 -13.26
C LEU A 14 -4.66 -10.30 -13.59
N LEU A 15 -5.02 -9.02 -13.56
CA LEU A 15 -6.42 -8.56 -13.74
C LEU A 15 -7.42 -9.27 -12.81
N GLY A 16 -7.01 -9.71 -11.62
CA GLY A 16 -7.88 -10.41 -10.67
C GLY A 16 -8.05 -11.90 -10.91
N GLU A 17 -7.47 -12.45 -11.98
CA GLU A 17 -7.41 -13.88 -12.22
C GLU A 17 -6.08 -14.45 -11.72
N LYS A 18 -6.11 -15.69 -11.23
CA LYS A 18 -4.89 -16.40 -10.83
C LYS A 18 -3.91 -16.45 -11.99
N ALA A 19 -2.66 -16.08 -11.74
CA ALA A 19 -1.63 -16.09 -12.76
C ALA A 19 -1.25 -17.53 -13.16
N TYR A 20 -1.09 -17.76 -14.46
CA TYR A 20 -0.61 -19.01 -15.04
C TYR A 20 0.25 -18.73 -16.28
N LYS A 21 1.14 -19.65 -16.63
CA LYS A 21 1.95 -19.60 -17.86
C LYS A 21 1.06 -19.65 -19.11
N GLY A 22 1.30 -18.74 -20.05
CA GLY A 22 0.53 -18.53 -21.27
C GLY A 22 -0.64 -17.55 -21.11
N ILE A 23 -0.77 -16.90 -19.94
CA ILE A 23 -1.81 -15.89 -19.74
C ILE A 23 -1.58 -14.67 -20.64
N ASP A 24 -2.62 -14.24 -21.34
CA ASP A 24 -2.58 -13.08 -22.23
C ASP A 24 -3.62 -12.02 -21.82
N PRO A 25 -3.23 -11.03 -20.99
CA PRO A 25 -4.11 -9.92 -20.63
C PRO A 25 -4.53 -9.05 -21.83
N SER A 26 -3.83 -9.12 -22.96
CA SER A 26 -4.15 -8.32 -24.15
C SER A 26 -5.35 -8.86 -24.92
N SER A 27 -5.65 -10.15 -24.78
CA SER A 27 -6.80 -10.82 -25.41
C SER A 27 -8.15 -10.16 -25.07
N ASN A 28 -8.27 -9.56 -23.89
CA ASN A 28 -9.44 -8.75 -23.48
C ASN A 28 -9.08 -7.27 -23.26
N ASN A 29 -8.18 -6.74 -24.10
CA ASN A 29 -7.74 -5.33 -24.07
C ASN A 29 -7.36 -4.81 -22.67
N PHE A 30 -6.78 -5.67 -21.84
CA PHE A 30 -6.40 -5.35 -20.46
C PHE A 30 -7.56 -4.85 -19.59
N GLU A 31 -8.79 -5.30 -19.83
CA GLU A 31 -9.94 -4.90 -19.03
C GLU A 31 -9.78 -5.33 -17.56
N CYS A 32 -9.90 -4.39 -16.64
CA CYS A 32 -9.85 -4.65 -15.22
C CYS A 32 -11.27 -4.92 -14.70
N PRO A 33 -11.57 -6.12 -14.17
CA PRO A 33 -12.92 -6.48 -13.73
C PRO A 33 -13.43 -5.63 -12.57
N PHE A 34 -12.52 -5.01 -11.82
CA PHE A 34 -12.81 -4.23 -10.62
C PHE A 34 -13.24 -2.78 -10.91
N ILE A 35 -12.80 -2.23 -12.05
CA ILE A 35 -13.15 -0.86 -12.46
C ILE A 35 -13.87 -0.83 -13.82
N LYS A 36 -14.19 -2.00 -14.38
CA LYS A 36 -14.95 -2.20 -15.64
C LYS A 36 -14.43 -1.32 -16.78
N SER A 37 -13.11 -1.19 -16.85
CA SER A 37 -12.39 -0.35 -17.79
C SER A 37 -10.96 -0.84 -17.93
N ARG A 38 -10.25 -0.34 -18.94
CA ARG A 38 -8.86 -0.70 -19.21
C ARG A 38 -7.98 -0.44 -17.97
N CYS A 39 -7.16 -1.42 -17.61
CA CYS A 39 -6.27 -1.34 -16.45
C CYS A 39 -5.41 -0.08 -16.49
N THR A 40 -5.36 0.63 -15.36
CA THR A 40 -4.66 1.92 -15.24
C THR A 40 -3.23 1.79 -14.69
N LYS A 41 -2.86 0.60 -14.19
CA LYS A 41 -1.53 0.36 -13.63
C LYS A 41 -0.49 0.40 -14.75
N ARG A 42 0.56 1.21 -14.59
CA ARG A 42 1.62 1.44 -15.59
C ARG A 42 2.95 0.85 -15.13
N SER A 43 3.87 0.67 -16.07
CA SER A 43 5.27 0.31 -15.83
C SER A 43 6.14 1.09 -16.80
N THR A 44 7.31 1.54 -16.36
CA THR A 44 8.29 2.16 -17.26
C THR A 44 8.80 1.19 -18.32
N ASN A 45 8.73 -0.12 -18.06
CA ASN A 45 9.08 -1.16 -19.04
C ASN A 45 7.98 -1.41 -20.09
N LEU A 46 6.77 -0.86 -19.90
CA LEU A 46 5.63 -1.04 -20.79
C LEU A 46 5.01 0.34 -21.12
N PRO A 47 5.62 1.11 -22.05
CA PRO A 47 5.16 2.47 -22.33
C PRO A 47 3.76 2.53 -22.96
N ASN A 48 3.38 1.49 -23.71
CA ASN A 48 2.17 1.50 -24.55
C ASN A 48 1.04 0.58 -24.03
N GLU A 49 1.28 -0.16 -22.95
CA GLU A 49 0.29 -1.09 -22.38
C GLU A 49 0.30 -1.07 -20.85
N PRO A 50 -0.80 -1.49 -20.20
CA PRO A 50 -0.85 -1.58 -18.75
C PRO A 50 0.07 -2.66 -18.23
N TYR A 51 0.39 -2.56 -16.95
CA TYR A 51 1.11 -3.57 -16.18
C TYR A 51 0.17 -4.20 -15.14
N PRO A 52 -0.66 -5.19 -15.53
CA PRO A 52 -1.86 -5.56 -14.78
C PRO A 52 -1.61 -6.53 -13.61
N VAL A 53 -0.47 -6.42 -12.94
CA VAL A 53 -0.15 -7.21 -11.74
C VAL A 53 -0.99 -6.71 -10.56
N CYS A 54 -1.92 -7.52 -10.08
CA CYS A 54 -2.86 -7.16 -9.01
C CYS A 54 -2.38 -7.59 -7.62
N SER A 55 -1.74 -8.75 -7.52
CA SER A 55 -1.19 -9.29 -6.27
C SER A 55 0.07 -10.10 -6.52
N ILE A 56 0.89 -10.25 -5.48
CA ILE A 56 2.12 -11.03 -5.51
C ILE A 56 2.22 -11.93 -4.28
N TRP A 57 2.98 -13.00 -4.43
CA TRP A 57 3.38 -13.89 -3.36
C TRP A 57 4.65 -13.36 -2.69
N ARG A 58 4.60 -13.21 -1.36
CA ARG A 58 5.75 -12.88 -0.53
C ARG A 58 6.75 -14.03 -0.45
N LYS A 59 6.26 -15.27 -0.45
CA LYS A 59 7.05 -16.51 -0.46
C LYS A 59 6.79 -17.26 -1.76
N GLY A 60 7.87 -17.58 -2.47
CA GLY A 60 7.81 -18.27 -3.76
C GLY A 60 8.26 -19.73 -3.69
N ASP A 61 7.95 -20.43 -2.60
CA ASP A 61 8.41 -21.80 -2.32
C ASP A 61 7.34 -22.88 -2.54
N GLY A 62 6.15 -22.51 -3.04
CA GLY A 62 5.05 -23.45 -3.30
C GLY A 62 4.23 -23.85 -2.07
N ASN A 63 4.65 -23.46 -0.86
CA ASN A 63 3.92 -23.68 0.40
C ASN A 63 3.30 -22.38 0.95
N ALA A 64 3.13 -21.38 0.09
CA ALA A 64 2.63 -20.07 0.47
C ALA A 64 1.17 -20.16 0.92
N ASP A 65 0.86 -19.60 2.10
CA ASP A 65 -0.51 -19.47 2.59
C ASP A 65 -1.12 -18.21 1.96
N PRO A 66 -2.21 -18.29 1.16
CA PRO A 66 -2.88 -17.11 0.62
C PRO A 66 -3.17 -16.04 1.68
N LYS A 67 -3.55 -16.46 2.90
CA LYS A 67 -3.91 -15.53 3.98
C LYS A 67 -2.74 -14.71 4.49
N GLN A 68 -1.51 -15.21 4.35
CA GLN A 68 -0.30 -14.56 4.88
C GLN A 68 0.61 -14.01 3.79
N ASP A 69 0.68 -14.70 2.67
CA ASP A 69 1.72 -14.51 1.68
C ASP A 69 1.19 -13.89 0.37
N LEU A 70 -0.11 -13.89 0.10
CA LEU A 70 -0.69 -13.23 -1.07
C LEU A 70 -1.17 -11.80 -0.73
N ILE A 71 -0.53 -10.79 -1.33
CA ILE A 71 -0.76 -9.40 -0.97
C ILE A 71 -1.08 -8.54 -2.20
N PHE A 72 -2.08 -7.66 -2.04
CA PHE A 72 -2.49 -6.69 -3.05
C PHE A 72 -1.41 -5.65 -3.33
N VAL A 73 -0.97 -5.54 -4.58
CA VAL A 73 -0.10 -4.47 -5.09
C VAL A 73 -0.84 -3.49 -6.01
N CYS A 74 -2.17 -3.55 -5.99
CA CYS A 74 -3.06 -2.67 -6.73
C CYS A 74 -4.27 -2.31 -5.84
N PRO A 75 -4.54 -1.02 -5.56
CA PRO A 75 -5.66 -0.62 -4.71
C PRO A 75 -7.02 -0.93 -5.34
N LYS A 76 -7.09 -1.05 -6.68
CA LYS A 76 -8.34 -1.45 -7.34
C LYS A 76 -8.82 -2.84 -6.94
N ARG A 77 -7.98 -3.65 -6.30
CA ARG A 77 -8.37 -4.97 -5.82
C ARG A 77 -9.39 -4.94 -4.66
N PHE A 78 -9.48 -3.83 -3.90
CA PHE A 78 -10.50 -3.64 -2.87
C PHE A 78 -11.93 -3.55 -3.46
N TYR A 79 -12.08 -3.18 -4.73
CA TYR A 79 -13.39 -3.02 -5.38
C TYR A 79 -14.04 -4.37 -5.73
N ALA A 80 -13.37 -5.48 -5.42
CA ALA A 80 -13.98 -6.81 -5.51
C ALA A 80 -14.97 -7.10 -4.38
N VAL A 81 -15.05 -6.22 -3.38
CA VAL A 81 -16.04 -6.23 -2.32
C VAL A 81 -16.65 -4.84 -2.20
N ASP A 82 -17.84 -4.74 -1.58
CA ASP A 82 -18.44 -3.46 -1.26
C ASP A 82 -17.86 -2.89 0.04
N PHE A 83 -16.59 -2.50 -0.03
CA PHE A 83 -15.89 -1.96 1.13
C PHE A 83 -16.51 -0.66 1.64
N LEU A 84 -17.24 0.10 0.82
CA LEU A 84 -17.90 1.33 1.25
C LEU A 84 -19.09 1.04 2.16
N THR A 85 -19.87 -0.02 1.86
CA THR A 85 -20.88 -0.55 2.78
C THR A 85 -20.23 -1.06 4.07
N ASP A 86 -19.10 -1.78 3.98
CA ASP A 86 -18.36 -2.20 5.19
C ASP A 86 -17.90 -0.99 6.04
N VAL A 87 -17.49 0.13 5.42
CA VAL A 87 -17.16 1.36 6.14
C VAL A 87 -18.39 1.87 6.91
N ILE A 88 -19.57 1.92 6.29
CA ILE A 88 -20.79 2.36 6.97
C ILE A 88 -21.11 1.41 8.14
N ASP A 89 -21.06 0.11 7.88
CA ASP A 89 -21.45 -0.92 8.84
C ASP A 89 -20.52 -1.02 10.03
N HIS A 90 -19.22 -0.73 9.86
CA HIS A 90 -18.21 -0.93 10.90
C HIS A 90 -17.63 0.37 11.46
N CYS A 91 -17.64 1.46 10.71
CA CYS A 91 -16.89 2.68 11.07
C CYS A 91 -17.78 3.92 11.29
N TRP A 92 -19.02 3.92 10.80
CA TRP A 92 -19.90 5.09 10.92
C TRP A 92 -20.21 5.41 12.40
N PRO A 93 -19.96 6.65 12.86
CA PRO A 93 -20.21 7.03 14.24
C PRO A 93 -21.71 7.19 14.51
N GLY A 94 -22.18 6.69 15.66
CA GLY A 94 -23.58 6.82 16.07
C GLY A 94 -24.56 6.08 15.17
N GLU A 95 -25.69 6.72 14.87
CA GLU A 95 -26.73 6.16 13.99
C GLU A 95 -26.26 6.13 12.53
N LYS A 96 -26.64 5.08 11.80
CA LYS A 96 -26.32 4.93 10.38
C LYS A 96 -26.90 6.11 9.57
N PRO A 97 -26.22 6.50 8.47
CA PRO A 97 -26.68 7.59 7.61
C PRO A 97 -28.06 7.26 7.02
N LYS A 98 -28.94 8.26 6.93
CA LYS A 98 -30.26 8.10 6.33
C LYS A 98 -30.19 8.17 4.80
N ASN A 99 -29.30 9.01 4.27
CA ASN A 99 -29.10 9.22 2.84
C ASN A 99 -27.60 9.29 2.54
N ALA A 100 -26.95 8.12 2.60
CA ALA A 100 -25.54 7.98 2.28
C ALA A 100 -25.26 8.29 0.79
N ARG A 101 -24.33 9.22 0.56
CA ARG A 101 -23.79 9.57 -0.76
C ARG A 101 -22.29 9.34 -0.80
N PHE A 102 -21.79 8.89 -1.94
CA PHE A 102 -20.39 8.54 -2.15
C PHE A 102 -19.78 9.51 -3.17
N ALA A 103 -18.71 10.19 -2.79
CA ALA A 103 -17.96 11.09 -3.66
C ALA A 103 -16.53 10.57 -3.85
N PRO A 104 -16.13 10.11 -5.06
CA PRO A 104 -14.75 9.74 -5.35
C PRO A 104 -13.87 10.97 -5.59
N GLU A 105 -12.58 10.86 -5.29
CA GLU A 105 -11.52 11.83 -5.62
C GLU A 105 -11.80 13.28 -5.18
N VAL A 106 -12.26 13.46 -3.93
CA VAL A 106 -12.51 14.79 -3.36
C VAL A 106 -11.19 15.51 -3.11
N LYS A 107 -11.05 16.73 -3.63
CA LYS A 107 -9.85 17.56 -3.48
C LYS A 107 -10.16 18.81 -2.67
N MET A 108 -9.26 19.14 -1.75
CA MET A 108 -9.34 20.36 -0.97
C MET A 108 -7.94 20.98 -0.81
N ALA A 109 -7.85 22.30 -0.95
CA ALA A 109 -6.61 23.03 -0.72
C ALA A 109 -6.08 22.76 0.71
N ASP A 110 -4.76 22.65 0.85
CA ASP A 110 -4.03 22.35 2.10
C ASP A 110 -4.31 20.97 2.74
N PHE A 111 -5.46 20.35 2.48
CA PHE A 111 -5.78 18.99 2.89
C PHE A 111 -5.28 17.95 1.87
N GLY A 112 -5.28 18.27 0.58
CA GLY A 112 -4.95 17.36 -0.52
C GLY A 112 -6.17 16.56 -1.01
N ASN A 113 -5.92 15.39 -1.59
CA ASN A 113 -6.96 14.54 -2.17
C ASN A 113 -7.38 13.44 -1.21
N VAL A 114 -8.67 13.08 -1.22
CA VAL A 114 -9.23 11.89 -0.58
C VAL A 114 -9.74 10.95 -1.66
N ASP A 115 -9.48 9.64 -1.52
CA ASP A 115 -9.96 8.66 -2.51
C ASP A 115 -11.49 8.59 -2.54
N PHE A 116 -12.14 8.54 -1.37
CA PHE A 116 -13.59 8.59 -1.25
C PHE A 116 -14.06 9.35 -0.02
N VAL A 117 -15.22 10.00 -0.14
CA VAL A 117 -15.99 10.52 0.99
C VAL A 117 -17.36 9.85 1.00
N ILE A 118 -17.78 9.40 2.18
CA ILE A 118 -19.15 8.95 2.46
C ILE A 118 -19.80 10.05 3.29
N ALA A 119 -20.90 10.64 2.81
CA ALA A 119 -21.60 11.73 3.47
C ALA A 119 -23.08 11.38 3.69
N ASP A 120 -23.64 11.76 4.82
CA ASP A 120 -25.09 11.76 5.05
C ASP A 120 -25.65 13.11 4.62
N VAL A 121 -26.39 13.10 3.50
CA VAL A 121 -26.89 14.33 2.88
C VAL A 121 -28.34 14.54 3.30
N GLN A 122 -28.63 15.69 3.91
CA GLN A 122 -29.96 16.04 4.38
C GLN A 122 -30.89 16.44 3.21
N ASP A 123 -32.18 16.58 3.49
CA ASP A 123 -33.20 16.90 2.47
C ASP A 123 -32.98 18.27 1.78
N ASP A 124 -32.29 19.19 2.45
CA ASP A 124 -31.90 20.50 1.93
C ASP A 124 -30.61 20.48 1.08
N GLY A 125 -29.95 19.33 0.99
CA GLY A 125 -28.69 19.14 0.27
C GLY A 125 -27.43 19.40 1.09
N GLU A 126 -27.55 19.82 2.36
CA GLU A 126 -26.41 20.04 3.25
C GLU A 126 -25.77 18.71 3.69
N VAL A 127 -24.46 18.74 3.92
CA VAL A 127 -23.71 17.59 4.43
C VAL A 127 -23.78 17.58 5.94
N GLY A 128 -24.36 16.52 6.51
CA GLY A 128 -24.33 16.25 7.95
C GLY A 128 -23.00 15.62 8.36
N ASN A 129 -23.06 14.35 8.77
CA ASN A 129 -21.85 13.59 9.11
C ASN A 129 -21.18 13.04 7.85
N PHE A 130 -19.86 12.89 7.90
CA PHE A 130 -19.10 12.26 6.83
C PHE A 130 -17.90 11.47 7.35
N LEU A 131 -17.45 10.53 6.52
CA LEU A 131 -16.19 9.81 6.66
C LEU A 131 -15.35 9.98 5.40
N SER A 132 -14.05 10.20 5.58
CA SER A 132 -13.08 10.07 4.48
C SER A 132 -12.54 8.64 4.46
N VAL A 133 -12.27 8.12 3.26
CA VAL A 133 -11.74 6.77 3.05
C VAL A 133 -10.51 6.87 2.13
N GLU A 134 -9.42 6.23 2.53
CA GLU A 134 -8.18 6.12 1.77
C GLU A 134 -7.90 4.65 1.48
N LEU A 135 -7.56 4.35 0.23
CA LEU A 135 -7.16 3.02 -0.19
C LEU A 135 -5.64 2.98 -0.34
N GLN A 136 -4.99 2.04 0.34
CA GLN A 136 -3.54 1.84 0.17
C GLN A 136 -3.22 0.36 -0.02
N ALA A 137 -2.64 0.03 -1.17
CA ALA A 137 -2.01 -1.26 -1.43
C ALA A 137 -0.51 -1.23 -1.06
N ILE A 138 0.18 -2.37 -1.09
CA ILE A 138 1.63 -2.41 -0.84
C ILE A 138 2.40 -2.05 -2.12
N ASP A 139 3.42 -1.20 -1.99
CA ASP A 139 4.41 -0.99 -3.05
C ASP A 139 5.46 -2.11 -3.04
N ILE A 140 6.18 -2.31 -4.14
CA ILE A 140 7.29 -3.27 -4.19
C ILE A 140 8.63 -2.57 -4.38
N THR A 141 9.69 -3.17 -3.84
CA THR A 141 11.08 -2.89 -4.20
C THR A 141 11.55 -3.86 -5.27
N GLY A 142 12.51 -3.47 -6.11
CA GLY A 142 12.94 -4.31 -7.23
C GLY A 142 11.84 -4.41 -8.30
N SER A 143 11.71 -5.56 -8.96
CA SER A 143 10.70 -5.71 -10.02
C SER A 143 10.28 -7.16 -10.24
N VAL A 144 8.97 -7.36 -10.43
CA VAL A 144 8.40 -8.64 -10.89
C VAL A 144 8.14 -8.65 -12.41
N PHE A 145 8.69 -7.68 -13.15
CA PHE A 145 8.46 -7.53 -14.59
C PHE A 145 8.91 -8.76 -15.40
N LYS A 146 10.06 -9.35 -15.06
CA LYS A 146 10.54 -10.57 -15.71
C LYS A 146 9.59 -11.75 -15.50
N ALA A 147 9.03 -11.88 -14.30
CA ALA A 147 8.02 -12.91 -14.01
C ALA A 147 6.75 -12.68 -14.85
N TYR A 148 6.31 -11.43 -15.00
CA TYR A 148 5.19 -11.09 -15.87
C TYR A 148 5.43 -11.44 -17.34
N GLN A 149 6.62 -11.14 -17.87
CA GLN A 149 7.00 -11.53 -19.24
C GLN A 149 7.01 -13.05 -19.40
N ALA A 150 7.64 -13.76 -18.46
CA ALA A 150 7.70 -15.23 -18.48
C ALA A 150 6.31 -15.88 -18.43
N LEU A 151 5.38 -15.32 -17.65
CA LEU A 151 3.99 -15.76 -17.65
C LEU A 151 3.35 -15.59 -19.04
N ARG A 152 3.49 -14.43 -19.69
CA ARG A 152 2.92 -14.22 -21.04
C ARG A 152 3.53 -15.14 -22.09
N GLU A 153 4.82 -15.38 -22.00
CA GLU A 153 5.56 -16.25 -22.93
C GLU A 153 5.36 -17.75 -22.62
N GLY A 154 4.70 -18.09 -21.52
CA GLY A 154 4.45 -19.48 -21.13
C GLY A 154 5.68 -20.25 -20.67
N LYS A 155 6.70 -19.56 -20.12
CA LYS A 155 8.00 -20.15 -19.79
C LYS A 155 8.39 -20.00 -18.32
N ASP A 156 9.36 -20.80 -17.89
CA ASP A 156 10.06 -20.59 -16.63
C ASP A 156 11.14 -19.51 -16.75
N LEU A 157 11.56 -18.99 -15.59
CA LEU A 157 12.69 -18.09 -15.47
C LEU A 157 13.98 -18.87 -15.22
N ASP A 158 15.12 -18.35 -15.66
CA ASP A 158 16.43 -18.94 -15.33
C ASP A 158 16.79 -18.77 -13.84
N ARG A 159 16.23 -17.73 -13.21
CA ARG A 159 16.38 -17.44 -11.78
C ARG A 159 15.23 -16.58 -11.27
N SER A 160 14.97 -16.63 -9.97
CA SER A 160 14.00 -15.74 -9.34
C SER A 160 14.43 -14.26 -9.49
N PRO A 161 13.54 -13.34 -9.91
CA PRO A 161 13.82 -11.92 -9.91
C PRO A 161 14.00 -11.38 -8.50
N THR A 162 14.80 -10.33 -8.36
CA THR A 162 14.93 -9.61 -7.10
C THR A 162 13.76 -8.66 -6.92
N PHE A 163 12.90 -8.94 -5.96
CA PHE A 163 11.84 -8.06 -5.52
C PHE A 163 11.60 -8.21 -4.01
N GLY A 164 10.87 -7.26 -3.45
CA GLY A 164 10.43 -7.30 -2.06
C GLY A 164 9.23 -6.39 -1.86
N LEU A 165 8.60 -6.49 -0.70
CA LEU A 165 7.52 -5.59 -0.32
C LEU A 165 8.13 -4.34 0.29
N ASN A 166 7.75 -3.17 -0.21
CA ASN A 166 8.31 -1.89 0.21
C ASN A 166 7.60 -1.36 1.47
N TRP A 167 7.72 -2.14 2.53
CA TRP A 167 7.09 -1.85 3.82
C TRP A 167 7.49 -0.49 4.38
N ASP A 168 8.76 -0.11 4.21
CA ASP A 168 9.29 1.15 4.71
C ASP A 168 8.71 2.35 3.96
N ASN A 169 8.47 2.26 2.65
CA ASN A 169 7.81 3.34 1.92
C ASN A 169 6.38 3.56 2.39
N VAL A 170 5.61 2.47 2.57
CA VAL A 170 4.26 2.57 3.11
C VAL A 170 4.29 3.15 4.52
N TYR A 171 5.20 2.70 5.37
CA TYR A 171 5.34 3.24 6.73
C TYR A 171 5.71 4.74 6.75
N LYS A 172 6.65 5.17 5.91
CA LYS A 172 7.12 6.58 5.88
C LYS A 172 6.14 7.54 5.21
N ARG A 173 5.47 7.10 4.13
CA ARG A 173 4.59 7.97 3.32
C ARG A 173 3.13 7.88 3.75
N TYR A 174 2.60 6.67 3.89
CA TYR A 174 1.18 6.50 4.15
C TYR A 174 0.82 6.82 5.60
N VAL A 175 1.62 6.37 6.56
CA VAL A 175 1.34 6.64 7.99
C VAL A 175 1.45 8.14 8.31
N THR A 176 2.41 8.84 7.71
CA THR A 176 2.53 10.31 7.86
C THR A 176 1.36 11.05 7.25
N GLN A 177 0.86 10.60 6.09
CA GLN A 177 -0.38 11.10 5.49
C GLN A 177 -1.58 10.89 6.40
N LEU A 178 -1.73 9.70 7.01
CA LEU A 178 -2.80 9.40 7.96
C LEU A 178 -2.74 10.27 9.21
N ILE A 179 -1.56 10.51 9.79
CA ILE A 179 -1.40 11.42 10.93
C ILE A 179 -1.88 12.82 10.56
N ARG A 180 -1.43 13.36 9.43
CA ARG A 180 -1.79 14.71 9.00
C ARG A 180 -3.29 14.85 8.74
N LYS A 181 -3.90 13.91 8.02
CA LYS A 181 -5.34 13.92 7.76
C LYS A 181 -6.15 13.66 9.02
N GLY A 182 -5.73 12.73 9.86
CA GLY A 182 -6.35 12.43 11.15
C GLY A 182 -6.36 13.62 12.10
N TYR A 183 -5.33 14.47 12.06
CA TYR A 183 -5.31 15.76 12.77
C TYR A 183 -6.47 16.67 12.31
N PHE A 184 -6.72 16.80 11.01
CA PHE A 184 -7.86 17.59 10.51
C PHE A 184 -9.20 16.97 10.91
N HIS A 185 -9.35 15.65 10.77
CA HIS A 185 -10.56 14.94 11.17
C HIS A 185 -10.86 15.08 12.67
N HIS A 186 -9.82 15.13 13.52
CA HIS A 186 -10.00 15.45 14.93
C HIS A 186 -10.66 16.82 15.15
N HIS A 187 -10.24 17.86 14.42
CA HIS A 187 -10.82 19.20 14.51
C HIS A 187 -12.24 19.27 13.91
N TRP A 188 -12.49 18.51 12.84
CA TRP A 188 -13.80 18.41 12.21
C TRP A 188 -14.77 17.50 12.95
N LYS A 189 -14.33 16.83 14.03
CA LYS A 189 -15.12 15.81 14.75
C LYS A 189 -15.63 14.70 13.83
N SER A 190 -14.82 14.35 12.83
CA SER A 190 -15.03 13.28 11.86
C SER A 190 -13.90 12.24 11.99
N LYS A 191 -13.88 11.21 11.13
CA LYS A 191 -12.86 10.16 11.11
C LYS A 191 -12.41 9.88 9.68
N ILE A 192 -11.16 9.46 9.55
CA ILE A 192 -10.62 8.91 8.29
C ILE A 192 -10.44 7.39 8.42
N VAL A 193 -10.85 6.66 7.39
CA VAL A 193 -10.76 5.19 7.32
C VAL A 193 -9.69 4.78 6.32
N ALA A 194 -8.63 4.16 6.81
CA ALA A 194 -7.57 3.57 6.03
C ALA A 194 -7.93 2.12 5.67
N VAL A 195 -8.26 1.88 4.40
CA VAL A 195 -8.53 0.54 3.86
C VAL A 195 -7.25 -0.04 3.27
N ILE A 196 -6.72 -1.07 3.95
CA ILE A 196 -5.37 -1.60 3.68
C ILE A 196 -5.30 -3.12 3.75
N PRO A 197 -4.26 -3.76 3.17
CA PRO A 197 -3.98 -5.16 3.43
C PRO A 197 -3.71 -5.38 4.92
N ASP A 198 -4.25 -6.47 5.49
CA ASP A 198 -4.02 -6.87 6.88
C ASP A 198 -2.53 -7.04 7.21
N GLN A 199 -1.74 -7.50 6.24
CA GLN A 199 -0.29 -7.64 6.40
C GLN A 199 0.41 -6.27 6.54
N VAL A 200 -0.11 -5.22 5.90
CA VAL A 200 0.39 -3.84 6.06
C VAL A 200 0.07 -3.34 7.47
N TYR A 201 -1.14 -3.58 7.97
CA TYR A 201 -1.51 -3.20 9.33
C TYR A 201 -0.66 -3.90 10.39
N LYS A 202 -0.45 -5.21 10.26
CA LYS A 202 0.45 -5.99 11.11
C LYS A 202 1.88 -5.47 11.08
N TYR A 203 2.35 -5.02 9.91
CA TYR A 203 3.66 -4.37 9.82
C TYR A 203 3.70 -3.06 10.62
N ILE A 204 2.71 -2.18 10.43
CA ILE A 204 2.62 -0.88 11.13
C ILE A 204 2.61 -1.09 12.65
N THR A 205 1.79 -2.03 13.12
CA THR A 205 1.65 -2.35 14.55
C THR A 205 2.87 -3.05 15.15
N SER A 206 3.65 -3.81 14.36
CA SER A 206 4.93 -4.35 14.81
C SER A 206 6.03 -3.28 14.92
N ARG A 207 5.89 -2.16 14.20
CA ARG A 207 6.89 -1.08 14.12
C ARG A 207 6.64 0.04 15.12
N ALA A 208 5.40 0.27 15.53
CA ALA A 208 5.01 1.35 16.43
C ALA A 208 3.93 0.85 17.40
N ASP A 209 4.13 1.11 18.69
CA ASP A 209 3.15 0.82 19.72
C ASP A 209 2.31 2.06 20.00
N PHE A 210 1.09 2.06 19.49
CA PHE A 210 0.11 3.14 19.66
C PHE A 210 -1.19 2.57 20.22
N MET A 211 -1.99 3.45 20.81
CA MET A 211 -3.32 3.09 21.32
C MET A 211 -4.18 2.54 20.18
N ARG A 212 -4.80 1.38 20.43
CA ARG A 212 -5.76 0.75 19.51
C ARG A 212 -7.05 0.47 20.26
N SER A 213 -8.19 0.69 19.60
CA SER A 213 -9.51 0.42 20.14
C SER A 213 -10.40 -0.23 19.08
N THR A 214 -11.17 -1.25 19.47
CA THR A 214 -12.22 -1.84 18.63
C THR A 214 -13.52 -1.04 18.68
N ASP A 215 -13.72 -0.20 19.70
CA ASP A 215 -14.83 0.75 19.76
C ASP A 215 -14.55 1.98 18.88
N VAL A 216 -14.54 1.77 17.57
CA VAL A 216 -14.19 2.83 16.60
C VAL A 216 -15.30 3.85 16.41
N LYS A 217 -16.56 3.44 16.65
CA LYS A 217 -17.76 4.24 16.41
C LYS A 217 -18.03 5.22 17.54
N ASN A 218 -17.92 4.78 18.80
CA ASN A 218 -18.37 5.57 19.94
C ASN A 218 -17.21 6.28 20.66
N ASN A 219 -15.97 5.80 20.51
CA ASN A 219 -14.84 6.44 21.18
C ASN A 219 -14.47 7.78 20.50
N PRO A 220 -14.56 8.92 21.22
CA PRO A 220 -14.32 10.25 20.66
C PRO A 220 -12.82 10.54 20.43
N GLN A 221 -11.91 9.76 21.00
CA GLN A 221 -10.47 9.91 20.78
C GLN A 221 -10.05 9.38 19.39
N ILE A 222 -10.86 8.50 18.81
CA ILE A 222 -10.56 7.84 17.54
C ILE A 222 -10.89 8.78 16.38
N ASN A 223 -9.87 9.12 15.59
CA ASN A 223 -10.01 9.89 14.35
C ASN A 223 -9.33 9.22 13.13
N ILE A 224 -8.60 8.12 13.35
CA ILE A 224 -8.06 7.26 12.30
C ILE A 224 -8.58 5.84 12.56
N ILE A 225 -9.17 5.20 11.56
CA ILE A 225 -9.62 3.81 11.63
C ILE A 225 -8.86 3.00 10.59
N PHE A 226 -8.27 1.88 10.99
CA PHE A 226 -7.74 0.87 10.10
C PHE A 226 -8.81 -0.18 9.86
N MET A 227 -9.24 -0.32 8.60
CA MET A 227 -10.13 -1.39 8.16
C MET A 227 -9.37 -2.29 7.18
N THR A 228 -9.09 -3.52 7.60
CA THR A 228 -8.11 -4.37 6.92
C THR A 228 -8.75 -5.52 6.18
N TYR A 229 -8.20 -5.85 5.02
CA TYR A 229 -8.60 -7.03 4.24
C TYR A 229 -7.41 -7.93 3.96
N ARG A 230 -7.64 -9.23 3.80
CA ARG A 230 -6.67 -10.16 3.21
C ARG A 230 -7.30 -10.95 2.09
N LEU A 231 -6.48 -11.49 1.19
CA LEU A 231 -6.96 -12.43 0.19
C LEU A 231 -7.18 -13.80 0.81
N GLU A 232 -8.35 -14.36 0.56
CA GLU A 232 -8.69 -15.73 0.88
C GLU A 232 -9.20 -16.44 -0.38
N ILE A 233 -9.15 -17.77 -0.39
CA ILE A 233 -9.74 -18.55 -1.48
C ILE A 233 -11.24 -18.21 -1.57
N ASP A 234 -11.71 -17.90 -2.78
CA ASP A 234 -13.13 -17.69 -3.02
C ASP A 234 -13.85 -19.04 -3.06
N PRO A 235 -14.75 -19.34 -2.09
CA PRO A 235 -15.46 -20.62 -2.06
C PRO A 235 -16.43 -20.79 -3.25
N ASN A 236 -16.83 -19.68 -3.88
CA ASN A 236 -17.80 -19.69 -4.97
C ASN A 236 -17.13 -19.72 -6.35
N HIS A 237 -15.83 -19.40 -6.43
CA HIS A 237 -15.09 -19.33 -7.69
C HIS A 237 -13.76 -20.05 -7.56
N SER A 238 -13.71 -21.29 -8.06
CA SER A 238 -12.52 -22.14 -8.02
C SER A 238 -11.29 -21.41 -8.58
N GLY A 239 -10.19 -21.44 -7.82
CA GLY A 239 -8.93 -20.83 -8.21
C GLY A 239 -8.86 -19.31 -8.06
N LYS A 240 -9.94 -18.63 -7.65
CA LYS A 240 -9.94 -17.19 -7.40
C LYS A 240 -9.73 -16.88 -5.92
N TYR A 241 -9.32 -15.65 -5.68
CA TYR A 241 -9.23 -15.10 -4.33
C TYR A 241 -10.27 -13.99 -4.15
N LYS A 242 -10.66 -13.72 -2.90
CA LYS A 242 -11.51 -12.58 -2.55
C LYS A 242 -10.93 -11.84 -1.34
N PRO A 243 -11.04 -10.49 -1.30
CA PRO A 243 -10.79 -9.75 -0.08
C PRO A 243 -11.79 -10.18 0.99
N THR A 244 -11.29 -10.55 2.16
CA THR A 244 -12.09 -10.82 3.36
C THR A 244 -11.70 -9.80 4.42
N LEU A 245 -12.69 -9.12 5.01
CA LEU A 245 -12.49 -8.20 6.13
C LEU A 245 -11.90 -8.95 7.33
N VAL A 246 -10.86 -8.39 7.96
CA VAL A 246 -10.13 -9.05 9.06
C VAL A 246 -10.16 -8.24 10.34
N THR A 247 -9.86 -6.94 10.28
CA THR A 247 -9.71 -6.10 11.46
C THR A 247 -10.32 -4.73 11.24
N VAL A 248 -11.03 -4.24 12.25
CA VAL A 248 -11.50 -2.86 12.36
C VAL A 248 -11.03 -2.33 13.70
N GLU A 249 -9.98 -1.52 13.68
CA GLU A 249 -9.38 -0.94 14.87
C GLU A 249 -9.07 0.54 14.63
N GLY A 250 -9.27 1.35 15.65
CA GLY A 250 -9.06 2.79 15.59
C GLY A 250 -7.91 3.25 16.45
N THR A 251 -7.39 4.42 16.14
CA THR A 251 -6.44 5.18 16.95
C THR A 251 -6.69 6.69 16.84
N SER A 252 -5.93 7.48 17.59
CA SER A 252 -5.84 8.92 17.40
C SER A 252 -4.59 9.27 16.58
N HIS A 253 -4.66 10.33 15.76
CA HIS A 253 -3.49 10.86 15.07
C HIS A 253 -2.34 11.17 16.04
N SER A 254 -2.64 11.67 17.25
CA SER A 254 -1.65 12.01 18.27
C SER A 254 -0.94 10.78 18.81
N SER A 255 -1.67 9.70 19.12
CA SER A 255 -1.07 8.45 19.59
C SER A 255 -0.19 7.82 18.51
N LEU A 256 -0.68 7.79 17.26
CA LEU A 256 0.09 7.29 16.13
C LEU A 256 1.35 8.12 15.86
N GLN A 257 1.26 9.45 15.96
CA GLN A 257 2.40 10.36 15.82
C GLN A 257 3.44 10.14 16.92
N HIS A 258 3.00 10.04 18.18
CA HIS A 258 3.90 9.79 19.31
C HIS A 258 4.65 8.46 19.14
N ALA A 259 3.95 7.40 18.75
CA ALA A 259 4.54 6.08 18.57
C ALA A 259 5.59 6.01 17.44
N ILE A 260 5.50 6.89 16.44
CA ILE A 260 6.51 6.98 15.37
C ILE A 260 7.74 7.75 15.82
N MET A 261 7.57 8.82 16.60
CA MET A 261 8.65 9.70 17.04
C MET A 261 9.46 9.13 18.21
N TYR A 262 8.80 8.48 19.18
CA TYR A 262 9.41 8.05 20.44
C TYR A 262 9.74 6.55 20.45
N LYS A 263 10.63 6.12 19.55
CA LYS A 263 11.25 4.79 19.62
C LYS A 263 12.52 4.86 20.46
N ASP A 264 12.80 3.79 21.20
CA ASP A 264 14.08 3.65 21.90
C ASP A 264 15.23 3.80 20.91
N ALA A 265 16.11 4.75 21.20
CA ALA A 265 17.29 4.96 20.39
C ALA A 265 18.21 3.73 20.53
N PRO A 266 18.72 3.16 19.42
CA PRO A 266 19.75 2.13 19.51
C PRO A 266 20.97 2.69 20.24
N LEU A 267 21.67 1.83 20.99
CA LEU A 267 22.88 2.22 21.72
C LEU A 267 23.91 2.82 20.77
N LYS A 268 24.46 3.98 21.15
CA LYS A 268 25.46 4.71 20.37
C LYS A 268 26.68 3.83 20.08
N GLU A 269 27.02 2.96 21.02
CA GLU A 269 28.14 2.02 20.97
C GLU A 269 27.95 0.96 19.88
N ALA A 270 26.72 0.50 19.67
CA ALA A 270 26.40 -0.44 18.59
C ALA A 270 26.60 0.22 17.22
N PHE A 271 26.22 1.49 17.09
CA PHE A 271 26.48 2.26 15.87
C PHE A 271 27.97 2.54 15.67
N PHE A 272 28.71 2.85 16.74
CA PHE A 272 30.17 3.01 16.68
C PHE A 272 30.89 1.75 16.21
N ALA A 273 30.46 0.56 16.65
CA ALA A 273 31.01 -0.70 16.16
C ALA A 273 30.80 -0.86 14.64
N GLN A 274 29.62 -0.50 14.14
CA GLN A 274 29.31 -0.56 12.70
C GLN A 274 30.09 0.47 11.88
N ILE A 275 30.28 1.69 12.42
CA ILE A 275 31.15 2.70 11.82
C ILE A 275 32.57 2.18 11.71
N LYS A 276 33.16 1.64 12.79
CA LYS A 276 34.52 1.08 12.78
C LYS A 276 34.68 -0.02 11.73
N LYS A 277 33.71 -0.93 11.63
CA LYS A 277 33.70 -1.98 10.60
C LYS A 277 33.66 -1.43 9.17
N SER A 278 32.94 -0.32 8.97
CA SER A 278 32.81 0.33 7.67
C SER A 278 34.06 1.16 7.31
N LEU A 279 34.66 1.84 8.29
CA LEU A 279 35.88 2.63 8.11
C LEU A 279 37.10 1.77 7.77
N VAL A 280 37.20 0.54 8.29
CA VAL A 280 38.27 -0.40 7.89
C VAL A 280 38.21 -0.76 6.40
N ARG A 281 37.05 -0.56 5.75
CA ARG A 281 36.84 -0.79 4.31
C ARG A 281 36.92 0.48 3.48
N ALA A 282 36.96 1.65 4.10
CA ALA A 282 36.96 2.91 3.39
C ALA A 282 38.37 3.25 2.89
N VAL A 283 38.50 3.43 1.57
CA VAL A 283 39.59 4.21 0.99
C VAL A 283 39.33 5.68 1.33
N ASP A 284 40.33 6.54 1.26
CA ASP A 284 40.12 7.99 1.41
C ASP A 284 39.03 8.51 0.45
N LEU A 285 38.53 9.73 0.72
CA LEU A 285 37.44 10.32 -0.08
C LEU A 285 37.75 10.34 -1.58
N ALA A 286 39.03 10.55 -1.93
CA ALA A 286 39.50 10.48 -3.30
C ALA A 286 39.36 9.07 -3.90
N GLY A 287 39.68 8.02 -3.14
CA GLY A 287 39.49 6.62 -3.52
C GLY A 287 38.01 6.21 -3.66
N LEU A 288 37.13 6.69 -2.79
CA LEU A 288 35.68 6.43 -2.87
C LEU A 288 35.04 7.06 -4.12
N ILE A 289 35.46 8.28 -4.48
CA ILE A 289 35.05 8.95 -5.72
C ILE A 289 35.56 8.18 -6.94
N LYS A 290 36.82 7.72 -6.89
CA LYS A 290 37.45 6.98 -8.01
C LYS A 290 36.84 5.61 -8.25
N LEU A 291 36.29 4.97 -7.21
CA LEU A 291 35.59 3.69 -7.27
C LEU A 291 34.13 3.82 -7.75
N GLY A 292 33.63 5.05 -7.97
CA GLY A 292 32.26 5.29 -8.43
C GLY A 292 31.19 5.03 -7.36
N GLU A 293 31.58 4.98 -6.09
CA GLU A 293 30.67 4.70 -4.96
C GLU A 293 29.95 5.96 -4.45
N ILE A 294 30.32 7.14 -4.95
CA ILE A 294 29.65 8.42 -4.66
C ILE A 294 29.40 9.14 -6.00
N PRO A 295 28.14 9.49 -6.34
CA PRO A 295 27.85 10.33 -7.49
C PRO A 295 28.53 11.69 -7.32
N LEU A 296 29.32 12.10 -8.31
CA LEU A 296 29.83 13.47 -8.44
C LEU A 296 28.66 14.38 -8.81
N ASP A 297 27.92 14.87 -7.81
CA ASP A 297 26.99 15.97 -8.01
C ASP A 297 27.66 17.27 -7.55
N THR A 298 28.43 17.89 -8.45
CA THR A 298 28.98 19.23 -8.24
C THR A 298 27.89 20.26 -8.51
N GLY A 299 26.94 20.36 -7.58
CA GLY A 299 25.98 21.45 -7.52
C GLY A 299 26.60 22.70 -6.89
N ILE A 300 27.52 23.36 -7.61
CA ILE A 300 27.79 24.78 -7.41
C ILE A 300 27.03 25.49 -8.53
N SER A 301 25.83 25.96 -8.22
CA SER A 301 25.22 27.02 -9.02
C SER A 301 25.96 28.30 -8.66
N GLU A 302 26.85 28.73 -9.56
CA GLU A 302 27.33 30.10 -9.57
C GLU A 302 26.11 31.01 -9.78
N GLY A 303 25.84 31.84 -8.77
CA GLY A 303 24.92 32.95 -8.91
C GLY A 303 25.52 33.95 -9.90
N ASN A 304 25.04 33.93 -11.14
CA ASN A 304 25.19 35.07 -12.02
C ASN A 304 24.25 36.18 -11.55
N ASN A 305 24.84 37.16 -10.87
CA ASN A 305 24.45 38.55 -11.06
C ASN A 305 24.69 38.91 -12.53
N ASP A 306 23.66 39.43 -13.21
CA ASP A 306 23.80 40.52 -14.16
C ASP A 306 22.40 41.07 -14.52
N ASN A 307 22.20 42.34 -14.15
CA ASN A 307 21.20 43.33 -14.58
C ASN A 307 19.71 42.96 -14.68
#